data_AF-K0I8U0-F1
#
_entry.id   AF-K0I8U0-F1
#
_cell.length_a   1.000
_cell.length_b   1.000
_cell.length_c   1.000
_cell.angle_alpha   90.00
_cell.angle_beta   90.00
_cell.angle_gamma   90.00
#
_symmetry.space_group_name_H-M   'P 1'
#
loop_
_entity.id
_entity.type
_entity.pdbx_description
1 polymer ?
#
loop_
_entity_poly.entity_id
_entity_poly.type
_entity_poly.pdbx_seq_one_letter_code
_entity_poly.pdbx_strand_id
1 'polypeptide(L)'
;MEADVKRSTPLKRTGFKARPHVPKTDANRELALMHRAQAAMNSVVPRAAVMGGSCTGASVPKDAPLRSEKFRRAVASLPCAHCHIAGYSQHAHENEGKGKGVKLDDRRAMPLCCARPGIEGCHAAFDQYRLVPGGRQAHIELGRAMAAQTRRQLNELGLWPAGIPQYPNDRQGSQ
;
A
#
# COMPACT_ATOMS: atom_id res chain seq x y z
N MET A 1 -26.30 -35.75 -32.17
CA MET A 1 -24.87 -35.50 -32.52
C MET A 1 -24.13 -35.39 -31.20
N GLU A 2 -23.77 -36.51 -30.58
CA GLU A 2 -22.95 -36.53 -29.36
C GLU A 2 -21.49 -36.70 -29.76
N ALA A 3 -20.65 -35.75 -29.38
CA ALA A 3 -19.22 -35.79 -29.62
C ALA A 3 -18.54 -36.56 -28.48
N ASP A 4 -17.92 -37.69 -28.82
CA ASP A 4 -17.11 -38.51 -27.93
C ASP A 4 -15.82 -37.74 -27.54
N VAL A 5 -15.73 -37.31 -26.28
CA VAL A 5 -14.54 -36.62 -25.74
C VAL A 5 -13.50 -37.67 -25.33
N LYS A 6 -12.50 -37.88 -26.18
CA LYS A 6 -11.31 -38.69 -25.85
C LYS A 6 -10.53 -38.04 -24.69
N ARG A 7 -10.58 -38.63 -23.50
CA ARG A 7 -9.75 -38.23 -22.36
C ARG A 7 -8.31 -38.69 -22.57
N SER A 8 -7.34 -37.78 -22.45
CA SER A 8 -5.91 -38.08 -22.55
C SER A 8 -5.38 -38.80 -21.31
N THR A 9 -4.42 -39.71 -21.51
CA THR A 9 -3.81 -40.52 -20.46
C THR A 9 -2.90 -39.66 -19.57
N PRO A 10 -2.95 -39.79 -18.22
CA PRO A 10 -2.11 -38.99 -17.33
C PRO A 10 -0.63 -39.36 -17.47
N LEU A 11 0.24 -38.35 -17.60
CA LEU A 11 1.69 -38.50 -17.59
C LEU A 11 2.18 -39.11 -16.26
N LYS A 12 2.95 -40.20 -16.30
CA LYS A 12 3.65 -40.76 -15.14
C LYS A 12 4.72 -39.77 -14.67
N ARG A 13 4.48 -39.10 -13.53
CA ARG A 13 5.50 -38.30 -12.85
C ARG A 13 6.50 -39.24 -12.17
N THR A 14 7.73 -39.30 -12.66
CA THR A 14 8.82 -39.92 -11.92
C THR A 14 9.24 -38.97 -10.79
N GLY A 15 9.29 -39.46 -9.56
CA GLY A 15 9.74 -38.67 -8.41
C GLY A 15 11.23 -38.38 -8.52
N PHE A 16 11.65 -37.16 -8.16
CA PHE A 16 13.06 -36.82 -8.07
C PHE A 16 13.73 -37.71 -7.01
N LYS A 17 14.84 -38.39 -7.38
CA LYS A 17 15.61 -39.19 -6.42
C LYS A 17 16.11 -38.28 -5.29
N ALA A 18 15.85 -38.69 -4.05
CA ALA A 18 16.33 -37.98 -2.88
C ALA A 18 17.87 -37.97 -2.86
N ARG A 19 18.46 -36.82 -2.52
CA ARG A 19 19.91 -36.68 -2.37
C ARG A 19 20.34 -37.38 -1.07
N PRO A 20 21.47 -38.11 -1.05
CA PRO A 20 21.95 -38.78 0.15
C PRO A 20 22.13 -37.79 1.32
N HIS A 21 21.77 -38.24 2.53
CA HIS A 21 21.91 -37.44 3.73
C HIS A 21 23.39 -37.31 4.12
N VAL A 22 23.88 -36.07 4.22
CA VAL A 22 25.21 -35.76 4.72
C VAL A 22 25.07 -35.27 6.17
N PRO A 23 25.81 -35.85 7.14
CA PRO A 23 25.71 -35.44 8.53
C PRO A 23 26.16 -33.99 8.73
N LYS A 24 25.40 -33.24 9.53
CA LYS A 24 25.63 -31.81 9.82
C LYS A 24 26.72 -31.64 10.89
N THR A 25 27.97 -31.89 10.52
CA THR A 25 29.15 -31.49 11.34
C THR A 25 29.57 -30.06 10.97
N ASP A 26 30.32 -29.37 11.86
CA ASP A 26 30.74 -27.98 11.63
C ASP A 26 31.65 -27.85 10.39
N ALA A 27 32.57 -28.79 10.19
CA ALA A 27 33.41 -28.85 8.99
C ALA A 27 32.56 -29.04 7.71
N ASN A 28 31.55 -29.91 7.74
CA ASN A 28 30.66 -30.13 6.59
C ASN A 28 29.79 -28.89 6.30
N ARG A 29 29.45 -28.10 7.33
CA ARG A 29 28.69 -26.86 7.20
C ARG A 29 29.52 -25.75 6.58
N GLU A 30 30.76 -25.57 7.03
CA GLU A 30 31.68 -24.57 6.49
C GLU A 30 32.00 -24.85 5.02
N LEU A 31 32.31 -26.11 4.70
CA LEU A 31 32.60 -26.54 3.33
C LEU A 31 31.38 -26.37 2.40
N ALA A 32 30.17 -26.64 2.91
CA ALA A 32 28.93 -26.38 2.18
C ALA A 32 28.64 -24.88 1.99
N LEU A 33 28.99 -24.03 2.95
CA LEU A 33 28.87 -22.57 2.83
C LEU A 33 29.85 -22.03 1.78
N MET A 34 31.11 -22.48 1.81
CA MET A 34 32.13 -22.12 0.81
C MET A 34 31.71 -22.53 -0.60
N HIS A 35 31.23 -23.77 -0.78
CA HIS A 35 30.73 -24.23 -2.08
C HIS A 35 29.55 -23.41 -2.59
N ARG A 36 28.62 -23.03 -1.69
CA ARG A 36 27.46 -22.21 -2.06
C ARG A 36 27.87 -20.77 -2.42
N ALA A 37 28.82 -20.20 -1.70
CA ALA A 37 29.38 -18.88 -2.01
C ALA A 37 30.09 -18.88 -3.36
N GLN A 38 30.91 -19.89 -3.64
CA GLN A 38 31.60 -20.03 -4.92
C GLN A 38 30.62 -20.25 -6.08
N ALA A 39 29.60 -21.09 -5.92
CA ALA A 39 28.56 -21.27 -6.93
C ALA A 39 27.77 -19.98 -7.19
N ALA A 40 27.47 -19.21 -6.15
CA ALA A 40 26.83 -17.91 -6.29
C ALA A 40 27.71 -16.95 -7.11
N MET A 41 28.99 -16.82 -6.77
CA MET A 41 29.94 -15.98 -7.52
C MET A 41 30.09 -16.43 -8.97
N ASN A 42 30.20 -17.74 -9.23
CA ASN A 42 30.31 -18.28 -10.59
C ASN A 42 29.02 -18.09 -11.42
N SER A 43 27.87 -17.93 -10.77
CA SER A 43 26.58 -17.68 -11.44
C SER A 43 26.31 -16.20 -11.74
N VAL A 44 27.13 -15.28 -11.23
CA VAL A 44 27.00 -13.85 -11.53
C VAL A 44 27.47 -13.60 -12.95
N VAL A 45 26.51 -13.49 -13.87
CA VAL A 45 26.76 -12.98 -15.21
C VAL A 45 26.55 -11.47 -15.17
N PRO A 46 27.57 -10.63 -15.37
CA PRO A 46 27.38 -9.19 -15.46
C PRO A 46 26.52 -8.90 -16.70
N ARG A 47 25.23 -8.61 -16.47
CA ARG A 47 24.37 -8.09 -17.52
C ARG A 47 24.51 -6.58 -17.48
N ALA A 48 25.00 -5.98 -18.57
CA ALA A 48 24.90 -4.55 -18.74
C ALA A 48 23.42 -4.14 -18.60
N ALA A 49 23.14 -3.15 -17.75
CA ALA A 49 21.82 -2.55 -17.72
C ALA A 49 21.56 -1.96 -19.12
N VAL A 50 20.62 -2.54 -19.86
CA VAL A 50 20.15 -1.94 -21.10
C VAL A 50 19.31 -0.74 -20.68
N MET A 51 19.94 0.43 -20.64
CA MET A 51 19.21 1.69 -20.58
C MET A 51 18.50 1.83 -21.92
N GLY A 52 17.21 1.48 -21.94
CA GLY A 52 16.38 1.67 -23.12
C GLY A 52 16.56 3.10 -23.62
N GLY A 53 16.96 3.25 -24.88
CA GLY A 53 17.21 4.54 -25.50
C GLY A 53 16.03 5.49 -25.26
N SER A 54 16.37 6.77 -25.03
CA SER A 54 15.46 7.88 -24.77
C SER A 54 14.12 7.68 -25.48
N CYS A 55 13.08 7.31 -24.73
CA CYS A 55 11.73 7.45 -25.26
C CYS A 55 11.56 8.92 -25.64
N THR A 56 11.20 9.19 -26.89
CA THR A 56 11.01 10.56 -27.44
C THR A 56 9.78 11.26 -26.86
N GLY A 57 9.16 10.69 -25.83
CA GLY A 57 8.03 11.29 -25.12
C GLY A 57 8.52 12.43 -24.24
N ALA A 58 8.00 13.65 -24.48
CA ALA A 58 8.19 14.76 -23.57
C ALA A 58 7.75 14.35 -22.15
N SER A 59 8.57 14.65 -21.13
CA SER A 59 8.23 14.37 -19.74
C SER A 59 7.01 15.20 -19.35
N VAL A 60 5.89 14.54 -19.05
CA VAL A 60 4.73 15.22 -18.45
C VAL A 60 5.01 15.42 -16.96
N PRO A 61 5.04 16.66 -16.44
CA PRO A 61 5.22 16.89 -15.02
C PRO A 61 4.05 16.26 -14.26
N LYS A 62 4.36 15.58 -13.16
CA LYS A 62 3.33 15.06 -12.25
C LYS A 62 2.70 16.23 -11.50
N ASP A 63 1.41 16.12 -11.24
CA ASP A 63 0.74 17.02 -10.30
C ASP A 63 1.53 17.09 -8.99
N ALA A 64 1.64 18.30 -8.43
CA ALA A 64 2.34 18.57 -7.18
C ALA A 64 1.31 18.74 -6.04
N PRO A 65 0.73 17.63 -5.52
CA PRO A 65 -0.23 17.69 -4.43
C PRO A 65 0.42 18.30 -3.18
N LEU A 66 -0.38 18.96 -2.33
CA LEU A 66 0.14 19.48 -1.07
C LEU A 66 0.57 18.31 -0.16
N ARG A 67 1.79 18.40 0.37
CA ARG A 67 2.38 17.44 1.30
C ARG A 67 2.86 18.18 2.54
N SER A 68 2.33 17.87 3.71
CA SER A 68 2.68 18.55 4.96
C SER A 68 2.69 17.58 6.13
N GLU A 69 3.85 17.43 6.76
CA GLU A 69 4.00 16.59 7.95
C GLU A 69 3.22 17.13 9.16
N LYS A 70 3.18 18.45 9.34
CA LYS A 70 2.33 19.10 10.36
C LYS A 70 0.85 18.78 10.17
N PHE A 71 0.36 18.82 8.93
CA PHE A 71 -1.03 18.48 8.63
C PHE A 71 -1.31 17.01 8.91
N ARG A 72 -0.42 16.10 8.49
CA ARG A 72 -0.56 14.66 8.76
C ARG A 72 -0.61 14.36 10.26
N ARG A 73 0.20 15.04 11.07
CA ARG A 73 0.16 14.92 12.53
C ARG A 73 -1.15 15.45 13.13
N ALA A 74 -1.62 16.61 12.65
CA ALA A 74 -2.90 17.17 13.10
C ALA A 74 -4.06 16.20 12.82
N VAL A 75 -4.12 15.63 11.61
CA VAL A 75 -5.09 14.59 11.26
C VAL A 75 -4.94 13.38 12.19
N ALA A 76 -3.75 12.80 12.32
CA ALA A 76 -3.52 11.62 13.14
C ALA A 76 -3.81 11.82 14.65
N SER A 77 -3.85 13.06 15.12
CA SER A 77 -4.18 13.38 16.52
C SER A 77 -5.67 13.25 16.85
N LEU A 78 -6.53 13.26 15.83
CA LEU A 78 -7.98 13.14 16.00
C LEU A 78 -8.40 11.68 16.26
N PRO A 79 -9.53 11.44 16.95
CA PRO A 79 -10.12 10.10 17.04
C PRO A 79 -10.45 9.52 15.65
N CYS A 80 -10.51 8.19 15.56
CA CYS A 80 -10.83 7.52 14.30
C CYS A 80 -12.18 8.03 13.75
N ALA A 81 -12.21 8.48 12.50
CA ALA A 81 -13.41 9.02 11.87
C ALA A 81 -14.54 7.99 11.71
N HIS A 82 -14.21 6.69 11.73
CA HIS A 82 -15.19 5.61 11.58
C HIS A 82 -15.63 4.98 12.91
N CYS A 83 -14.68 4.58 13.77
CA CYS A 83 -15.00 3.87 15.03
C CYS A 83 -14.74 4.70 16.30
N HIS A 84 -14.31 5.95 16.14
CA HIS A 84 -14.12 6.93 17.22
C HIS A 84 -13.11 6.57 18.31
N ILE A 85 -12.35 5.48 18.16
CA ILE A 85 -11.25 5.18 19.07
C ILE A 85 -10.19 6.29 19.02
N ALA A 86 -9.79 6.79 20.19
CA ALA A 86 -8.73 7.80 20.35
C ALA A 86 -7.35 7.14 20.51
N GLY A 87 -6.28 7.88 20.20
CA GLY A 87 -4.89 7.48 20.46
C GLY A 87 -4.27 6.47 19.48
N TYR A 88 -5.05 5.92 18.55
CA TYR A 88 -4.57 4.93 17.57
C TYR A 88 -4.72 5.35 16.10
N SER A 89 -5.16 6.58 15.85
CA SER A 89 -5.39 7.09 14.50
C SER A 89 -4.08 7.31 13.74
N GLN A 90 -4.15 7.09 12.43
CA GLN A 90 -3.11 7.45 11.47
C GLN A 90 -3.73 8.35 10.39
N HIS A 91 -2.85 9.05 9.67
CA HIS A 91 -3.18 9.76 8.45
C HIS A 91 -3.47 8.78 7.32
N ALA A 92 -4.74 8.60 6.96
CA ALA A 92 -5.20 7.78 5.86
C ALA A 92 -5.67 8.67 4.70
N HIS A 93 -5.25 8.41 3.47
CA HIS A 93 -5.79 9.12 2.29
C HIS A 93 -7.05 8.43 1.79
N GLU A 94 -8.01 9.21 1.28
CA GLU A 94 -9.16 8.66 0.60
C GLU A 94 -8.78 7.86 -0.66
N ASN A 95 -9.68 6.98 -1.11
CA ASN A 95 -9.39 6.03 -2.18
C ASN A 95 -9.65 6.55 -3.61
N GLU A 96 -10.17 7.77 -3.77
CA GLU A 96 -10.47 8.36 -5.08
C GLU A 96 -9.20 8.84 -5.79
N GLY A 97 -8.98 8.35 -7.02
CA GLY A 97 -7.78 8.70 -7.80
C GLY A 97 -6.48 8.15 -7.22
N LYS A 98 -6.54 7.27 -6.21
CA LYS A 98 -5.37 6.57 -5.65
C LYS A 98 -4.90 5.54 -6.67
N GLY A 99 -3.63 5.63 -7.07
CA GLY A 99 -2.99 4.74 -8.02
C GLY A 99 -1.55 4.42 -7.59
N LYS A 100 -0.97 3.34 -8.13
CA LYS A 100 0.43 2.99 -7.83
C LYS A 100 1.36 4.15 -8.23
N GLY A 101 2.11 4.67 -7.27
CA GLY A 101 3.06 5.77 -7.49
C GLY A 101 2.44 7.18 -7.53
N VAL A 102 1.12 7.31 -7.35
CA VAL A 102 0.43 8.61 -7.22
C VAL A 102 0.36 8.98 -5.75
N LYS A 103 0.86 10.17 -5.40
CA LYS A 103 0.69 10.74 -4.07
C LYS A 103 -0.58 11.59 -4.06
N LEU A 104 -1.40 11.46 -3.03
CA LEU A 104 -2.58 12.30 -2.85
C LEU A 104 -2.24 13.55 -2.01
N ASP A 105 -3.03 14.61 -2.21
CA ASP A 105 -3.01 15.81 -1.38
C ASP A 105 -3.33 15.44 0.07
N ASP A 106 -2.49 15.88 1.01
CA ASP A 106 -2.67 15.57 2.43
C ASP A 106 -3.99 16.11 2.99
N ARG A 107 -4.60 17.14 2.40
CA ARG A 107 -5.91 17.65 2.82
C ARG A 107 -7.08 16.73 2.43
N ARG A 108 -6.83 15.70 1.61
CA ARG A 108 -7.81 14.66 1.22
C ARG A 108 -7.71 13.42 2.12
N ALA A 109 -7.36 13.62 3.38
CA ALA A 109 -7.12 12.54 4.33
C ALA A 109 -8.07 12.60 5.53
N MET A 110 -8.12 11.49 6.25
CA MET A 110 -8.93 11.30 7.44
C MET A 110 -8.15 10.52 8.52
N PRO A 111 -8.51 10.67 9.81
CA PRO A 111 -7.96 9.85 10.89
C PRO A 111 -8.59 8.46 10.87
N LEU A 112 -7.82 7.41 10.65
CA LEU A 112 -8.30 6.02 10.81
C LEU A 112 -7.38 5.23 11.71
N CYS A 113 -7.97 4.42 12.60
CA CYS A 113 -7.17 3.65 13.55
C CYS A 113 -6.32 2.57 12.85
N CYS A 114 -5.09 2.41 13.35
CA CYS A 114 -4.14 1.39 12.91
C CYS A 114 -4.57 -0.02 13.33
N ALA A 115 -3.91 -1.02 12.73
CA ALA A 115 -3.94 -2.39 13.21
C ALA A 115 -3.32 -2.50 14.60
N ARG A 116 -3.88 -3.37 15.43
CA ARG A 116 -3.42 -3.71 16.79
C ARG A 116 -3.45 -5.23 16.96
N PRO A 117 -2.81 -5.82 17.98
CA PRO A 117 -2.89 -7.26 18.21
C PRO A 117 -4.35 -7.75 18.23
N GLY A 118 -4.70 -8.64 17.29
CA GLY A 118 -6.06 -9.17 17.13
C GLY A 118 -7.10 -8.23 16.49
N ILE A 119 -6.72 -7.03 16.06
CA ILE A 119 -7.64 -6.02 15.49
C ILE A 119 -7.06 -5.47 14.17
N GLU A 120 -7.76 -5.67 13.06
CA GLU A 120 -7.34 -5.19 11.72
C GLU A 120 -7.20 -3.66 11.65
N GLY A 121 -8.08 -2.93 12.35
CA GLY A 121 -8.12 -1.48 12.33
C GLY A 121 -8.84 -0.91 11.11
N CYS A 122 -9.50 0.24 11.29
CA CYS A 122 -10.30 0.85 10.23
C CYS A 122 -9.45 1.29 9.04
N HIS A 123 -8.18 1.65 9.26
CA HIS A 123 -7.30 2.09 8.18
C HIS A 123 -7.06 0.96 7.17
N ALA A 124 -6.69 -0.24 7.64
CA ALA A 124 -6.44 -1.37 6.76
C ALA A 124 -7.73 -1.85 6.05
N ALA A 125 -8.84 -1.94 6.79
CA ALA A 125 -10.13 -2.31 6.24
C ALA A 125 -10.62 -1.31 5.17
N PHE A 126 -10.44 0.00 5.40
CA PHE A 126 -10.83 1.05 4.46
C PHE A 126 -10.00 1.01 3.16
N ASP A 127 -8.68 0.88 3.29
CA ASP A 127 -7.77 0.83 2.14
C ASP A 127 -8.02 -0.38 1.23
N GLN A 128 -8.61 -1.44 1.79
CA GLN A 128 -8.91 -2.67 1.06
C GLN A 128 -10.39 -2.83 0.71
N TYR A 129 -11.18 -1.76 0.84
CA TYR A 129 -12.60 -1.73 0.49
C TYR A 129 -13.47 -2.72 1.28
N ARG A 130 -13.11 -3.00 2.54
CA ARG A 130 -13.83 -3.95 3.43
C ARG A 130 -14.47 -3.30 4.66
N LEU A 131 -14.28 -1.99 4.88
CA LEU A 131 -14.81 -1.31 6.06
C LEU A 131 -16.34 -1.24 6.06
N VAL A 132 -16.94 -1.05 4.88
CA VAL A 132 -18.40 -1.00 4.70
C VAL A 132 -18.83 -1.84 3.49
N PRO A 133 -20.08 -2.34 3.44
CA PRO A 133 -20.62 -2.94 2.22
C PRO A 133 -20.69 -1.91 1.08
N GLY A 134 -20.84 -2.39 -0.16
CA GLY A 134 -20.91 -1.53 -1.36
C GLY A 134 -19.57 -1.32 -2.09
N GLY A 135 -18.49 -1.97 -1.63
CA GLY A 135 -17.23 -2.07 -2.35
C GLY A 135 -16.55 -0.72 -2.62
N ARG A 136 -15.86 -0.60 -3.77
CA ARG A 136 -15.00 0.55 -4.09
C ARG A 136 -15.74 1.89 -4.05
N GLN A 137 -16.94 1.96 -4.62
CA GLN A 137 -17.70 3.20 -4.74
C GLN A 137 -18.11 3.73 -3.37
N ALA A 138 -18.65 2.87 -2.51
CA ALA A 138 -19.03 3.24 -1.14
C ALA A 138 -17.84 3.78 -0.32
N HIS A 139 -16.65 3.21 -0.49
CA HIS A 139 -15.45 3.70 0.20
C HIS A 139 -14.90 5.01 -0.37
N ILE A 140 -15.09 5.26 -1.66
CA ILE A 140 -14.76 6.57 -2.25
C ILE A 140 -15.65 7.64 -1.64
N GLU A 141 -16.95 7.41 -1.59
CA GLU A 141 -17.93 8.35 -1.03
C GLU A 141 -17.71 8.57 0.47
N LEU A 142 -17.53 7.47 1.23
CA LEU A 142 -17.22 7.52 2.65
C LEU A 142 -15.90 8.25 2.91
N GLY A 143 -14.88 7.99 2.09
CA GLY A 143 -13.58 8.67 2.18
C GLY A 143 -13.70 10.18 2.02
N ARG A 144 -14.44 10.61 0.99
CA ARG A 144 -14.70 12.03 0.71
C ARG A 144 -15.43 12.71 1.85
N ALA A 145 -16.46 12.06 2.40
CA ALA A 145 -17.22 12.57 3.52
C ALA A 145 -16.35 12.70 4.79
N MET A 146 -15.59 11.66 5.14
CA MET A 146 -14.70 11.67 6.31
C MET A 146 -13.58 12.69 6.16
N ALA A 147 -12.99 12.85 4.98
CA ALA A 147 -11.95 13.85 4.73
C ALA A 147 -12.51 15.28 4.87
N ALA A 148 -13.70 15.55 4.33
CA ALA A 148 -14.37 16.84 4.51
C ALA A 148 -14.69 17.13 5.98
N GLN A 149 -15.20 16.14 6.71
CA GLN A 149 -15.45 16.27 8.14
C GLN A 149 -14.17 16.51 8.94
N THR A 150 -13.09 15.80 8.62
CA THR A 150 -11.77 15.96 9.25
C THR A 150 -11.28 17.40 9.11
N ARG A 151 -11.39 17.98 7.92
CA ARG A 151 -11.00 19.38 7.69
C ARG A 151 -11.85 20.37 8.49
N ARG A 152 -13.17 20.16 8.57
CA ARG A 152 -14.04 20.97 9.44
C ARG A 152 -13.62 20.87 10.90
N GLN A 153 -13.42 19.66 11.41
CA GLN A 153 -12.98 19.43 12.80
C GLN A 153 -11.64 20.11 13.10
N LEU A 154 -10.67 20.03 12.19
CA LEU A 154 -9.38 20.71 12.38
C LEU A 154 -9.54 22.24 12.45
N ASN A 155 -10.44 22.82 11.66
CA ASN A 155 -10.73 24.25 11.73
C ASN A 155 -11.47 24.62 13.04
N GLU A 156 -12.51 23.88 13.40
CA GLU A 156 -13.31 24.10 14.62
C GLU A 156 -12.46 23.99 15.89
N LEU A 157 -11.51 23.05 15.93
CA LEU A 157 -10.60 22.85 17.05
C LEU A 157 -9.39 23.79 17.02
N GLY A 158 -9.24 24.65 16.00
CA GLY A 158 -8.06 25.49 15.82
C GLY A 158 -6.75 24.71 15.59
N LEU A 159 -6.86 23.44 15.16
CA LEU A 159 -5.72 22.55 14.91
C LEU A 159 -5.21 22.61 13.46
N TRP A 160 -5.83 23.45 12.61
CA TRP A 160 -5.36 23.66 11.25
C TRP A 160 -3.94 24.28 11.26
N PRO A 161 -2.91 23.61 10.70
CA PRO A 161 -1.54 24.11 10.82
C PRO A 161 -1.31 25.43 10.07
N ALA A 162 -0.58 26.34 10.71
CA ALA A 162 -0.17 27.59 10.10
C ALA A 162 0.61 27.38 8.79
N GLY A 163 0.34 28.25 7.80
CA GLY A 163 0.99 28.21 6.48
C GLY A 163 0.44 27.14 5.52
N ILE A 164 -0.54 26.34 5.94
CA ILE A 164 -1.20 25.38 5.04
C ILE A 164 -2.45 26.04 4.42
N PRO A 165 -2.51 26.18 3.08
CA PRO A 165 -3.69 26.74 2.43
C PRO A 165 -4.93 25.88 2.64
N GLN A 166 -6.06 26.53 2.89
CA GLN A 166 -7.37 25.89 3.00
C GLN A 166 -7.68 25.05 1.75
N TYR A 167 -8.46 23.99 1.95
CA TYR A 167 -8.90 23.18 0.82
C TYR A 167 -9.88 23.99 -0.04
N PRO A 168 -9.73 24.03 -1.39
CA PRO A 168 -10.48 24.96 -2.24
C PRO A 168 -12.00 24.93 -2.06
N ASN A 169 -12.57 23.76 -1.78
CA ASN A 169 -14.02 23.57 -1.67
C ASN A 169 -14.58 23.86 -0.27
N ASP A 170 -13.74 24.06 0.74
CA ASP A 170 -14.19 24.28 2.12
C ASP A 170 -14.41 25.77 2.43
N ARG A 171 -13.91 26.68 1.58
CA ARG A 171 -14.07 28.14 1.76
C ARG A 171 -15.48 28.67 1.48
N GLN A 172 -16.34 27.88 0.85
CA GLN A 172 -17.67 28.33 0.39
C GLN A 172 -18.77 28.22 1.46
N GLY A 173 -18.44 27.89 2.71
CA GLY A 173 -19.40 27.57 3.78
C GLY A 173 -19.52 28.59 4.91
N SER A 174 -19.13 29.85 4.71
CA SER A 174 -19.44 30.93 5.66
C SER A 174 -20.00 32.14 4.91
N GLN A 175 -21.31 32.12 4.74
CA GLN A 175 -22.15 33.32 4.70
C GLN A 175 -23.14 33.20 5.85
#